data_AF-A0A7W6EX52-F1
#
_entry.id   AF-A0A7W6EX52-F1
#
_cell.length_a   1.000
_cell.length_b   1.000
_cell.length_c   1.000
_cell.angle_alpha   90.00
_cell.angle_beta   90.00
_cell.angle_gamma   90.00
#
_symmetry.space_group_name_H-M   'P 1'
#
loop_
_entity.id
_entity.type
_entity.pdbx_description
1 polymer ?
#
loop_
_entity_poly.entity_id
_entity_poly.type
_entity_poly.pdbx_seq_one_letter_code
_entity_poly.pdbx_strand_id
1 'polypeptide(L)'
;MSGSDQPCNINQLSEEELLISRWRFCDDLLVEPETLYPAELAVLRAMQGAFVARNLEKPFVCKTHDKYQPEITGVPASRSLYIVRDPRDVAISLSHHAGISIDEAIGQMLDPTCHSNGPMQLRYALGDWASHVTGWTGQKDVPVEVIRYEDLRRDTRAEFARIVRSLGGTATSAEIDRAIGHSSLGEMQRQETTYGFRERLPHQERFFRSGQTGEWRQVLDADQICRIEDAFAPVMKQWGYSPLHHD
;
A
#
# COMPACT_ATOMS: atom_id res chain seq x y z
N MET A 1 4.55 -2.95 21.31
CA MET A 1 3.22 -3.59 21.23
C MET A 1 3.39 -5.04 21.65
N SER A 2 3.07 -5.38 22.89
CA SER A 2 3.13 -6.77 23.39
C SER A 2 1.89 -7.54 22.96
N GLY A 3 2.05 -8.86 22.75
CA GLY A 3 1.06 -9.76 22.18
C GLY A 3 -0.19 -9.96 23.04
N SER A 4 -1.12 -9.01 22.96
CA SER A 4 -2.50 -9.16 23.41
C SER A 4 -3.13 -10.44 22.81
N ASP A 5 -3.95 -11.11 23.61
CA ASP A 5 -4.77 -12.26 23.18
C ASP A 5 -5.99 -11.84 22.35
N GLN A 6 -6.26 -10.54 22.25
CA GLN A 6 -7.32 -9.98 21.42
C GLN A 6 -6.73 -9.20 20.24
N PRO A 7 -7.39 -9.25 19.05
CA PRO A 7 -6.98 -8.47 17.91
C PRO A 7 -7.13 -6.97 18.19
N CYS A 8 -6.20 -6.17 17.68
CA CYS A 8 -6.35 -4.72 17.68
C CYS A 8 -7.57 -4.32 16.84
N ASN A 9 -8.24 -3.25 17.23
CA ASN A 9 -9.33 -2.68 16.43
C ASN A 9 -8.76 -2.19 15.09
N ILE A 10 -9.37 -2.58 13.97
CA ILE A 10 -8.97 -2.17 12.61
C ILE A 10 -8.95 -0.64 12.41
N ASN A 11 -9.67 0.11 13.25
CA ASN A 11 -9.67 1.57 13.28
C ASN A 11 -8.71 2.15 14.34
N GLN A 12 -7.81 1.38 14.95
CA GLN A 12 -6.86 1.87 15.96
C GLN A 12 -5.44 1.37 15.67
N LEU A 13 -5.11 1.23 14.39
CA LEU A 13 -3.79 0.79 13.93
C LEU A 13 -2.87 2.01 13.77
N SER A 14 -2.09 2.34 14.80
CA SER A 14 -0.99 3.34 14.84
C SER A 14 -0.95 4.36 13.67
N GLU A 15 -1.92 5.27 13.62
CA GLU A 15 -2.10 6.23 12.51
C GLU A 15 -1.37 7.56 12.72
N GLU A 16 -0.83 7.79 13.92
CA GLU A 16 -0.40 9.12 14.37
C GLU A 16 0.78 9.69 13.55
N GLU A 17 1.45 8.87 12.74
CA GLU A 17 2.74 9.21 12.10
C GLU A 17 2.77 8.92 10.58
N LEU A 18 1.62 8.83 9.90
CA LEU A 18 1.57 8.61 8.45
C LEU A 18 2.13 9.82 7.66
N LEU A 19 3.04 9.56 6.69
CA LEU A 19 3.63 10.57 5.79
C LEU A 19 2.62 11.32 4.90
N ILE A 20 1.42 10.77 4.76
CA ILE A 20 0.33 11.37 3.98
C ILE A 20 -0.79 11.91 4.88
N SER A 21 -0.63 11.91 6.21
CA SER A 21 -1.66 12.41 7.13
C SER A 21 -1.84 13.91 6.95
N ARG A 22 -3.03 14.30 6.48
CA ARG A 22 -3.39 15.72 6.34
C ARG A 22 -3.41 16.42 7.70
N TRP A 23 -4.08 15.83 8.68
CA TRP A 23 -4.23 16.43 10.00
C TRP A 23 -2.87 16.69 10.65
N ARG A 24 -1.97 15.71 10.59
CA ARG A 24 -0.63 15.84 11.17
C ARG A 24 0.20 16.92 10.48
N PHE A 25 0.09 17.03 9.16
CA PHE A 25 0.75 18.09 8.39
C PHE A 25 0.28 19.48 8.80
N CYS A 26 -1.04 19.68 8.94
CA CYS A 26 -1.59 20.95 9.41
C CYS A 26 -1.14 21.25 10.85
N ASP A 27 -1.10 20.26 11.74
CA ASP A 27 -0.70 20.41 13.14
C ASP A 27 0.80 20.77 13.28
N ASP A 28 1.67 20.08 12.55
CA ASP A 28 3.13 20.28 12.63
C ASP A 28 3.58 21.58 11.95
N LEU A 29 2.99 21.94 10.80
CA LEU A 29 3.44 23.06 9.98
C LEU A 29 2.58 24.32 10.11
N LEU A 30 1.39 24.21 10.70
CA LEU A 30 0.41 25.31 10.82
C LEU A 30 0.03 25.94 9.46
N VAL A 31 -0.01 25.10 8.41
CA VAL A 31 -0.34 25.50 7.03
C VAL A 31 -1.43 24.59 6.47
N GLU A 32 -2.44 25.19 5.83
CA GLU A 32 -3.46 24.44 5.09
C GLU A 32 -2.92 24.02 3.71
N PRO A 33 -2.86 22.71 3.40
CA PRO A 33 -2.20 22.23 2.19
C PRO A 33 -2.87 22.67 0.88
N GLU A 34 -4.14 23.06 0.87
CA GLU A 34 -4.83 23.62 -0.32
C GLU A 34 -4.31 24.99 -0.70
N THR A 35 -3.66 25.69 0.23
CA THR A 35 -3.09 27.02 -0.04
C THR A 35 -1.74 26.94 -0.77
N LEU A 36 -1.20 25.73 -0.91
CA LEU A 36 0.12 25.46 -1.47
C LEU A 36 0.02 25.00 -2.93
N TYR A 37 0.96 25.44 -3.76
CA TYR A 37 1.21 24.79 -5.04
C TYR A 37 1.75 23.37 -4.83
N PRO A 38 1.54 22.42 -5.77
CA PRO A 38 2.01 21.05 -5.62
C PRO A 38 3.52 20.92 -5.33
N ALA A 39 4.35 21.80 -5.91
CA ALA A 39 5.78 21.82 -5.65
C ALA A 39 6.12 22.30 -4.22
N GLU A 40 5.38 23.28 -3.69
CA GLU A 40 5.55 23.76 -2.32
C GLU A 40 5.10 22.69 -1.32
N LEU A 41 3.97 22.04 -1.60
CA LEU A 41 3.48 20.92 -0.79
C LEU A 41 4.52 19.79 -0.74
N ALA A 42 5.15 19.43 -1.86
CA ALA A 42 6.19 18.42 -1.89
C ALA A 42 7.39 18.77 -0.99
N VAL A 43 7.88 20.01 -1.06
CA VAL A 43 8.97 20.49 -0.19
C VAL A 43 8.58 20.44 1.28
N LEU A 44 7.39 20.92 1.62
CA LEU A 44 6.91 20.93 3.00
C LEU A 44 6.65 19.51 3.54
N ARG A 45 6.18 18.59 2.71
CA ARG A 45 6.03 17.17 3.07
C ARG A 45 7.38 16.53 3.40
N ALA A 46 8.40 16.79 2.58
CA ALA A 46 9.77 16.34 2.84
C ALA A 46 10.32 16.88 4.17
N MET A 47 10.13 18.18 4.41
CA MET A 47 10.56 18.84 5.65
C MET A 47 9.84 18.27 6.88
N GLN A 48 8.51 18.08 6.80
CA GLN A 48 7.73 17.51 7.88
C GLN A 48 8.17 16.07 8.17
N GLY A 49 8.34 15.23 7.15
CA GLY A 49 8.78 13.84 7.32
C GLY A 49 10.15 13.76 8.00
N ALA A 50 11.10 14.62 7.60
CA ALA A 50 12.40 14.72 8.26
C ALA A 50 12.31 15.23 9.71
N PHE A 51 11.41 16.17 9.99
CA PHE A 51 11.15 16.66 11.34
C PHE A 51 10.56 15.56 12.23
N VAL A 52 9.49 14.90 11.80
CA VAL A 52 8.86 13.78 12.53
C VAL A 52 9.92 12.71 12.81
N ALA A 53 10.66 12.29 11.80
CA ALA A 53 11.64 11.22 11.95
C ALA A 53 12.78 11.52 12.94
N ARG A 54 13.19 12.79 13.09
CA ARG A 54 14.20 13.20 14.08
C ARG A 54 13.68 13.17 15.52
N ASN A 55 12.37 13.27 15.72
CA ASN A 55 11.74 13.34 17.03
C ASN A 55 11.21 11.97 17.51
N LEU A 56 11.34 10.93 16.71
CA LEU A 56 10.95 9.57 17.10
C LEU A 56 11.92 9.02 18.15
N GLU A 57 11.38 8.64 19.29
CA GLU A 57 12.16 7.92 20.32
C GLU A 57 12.16 6.40 20.09
N LYS A 58 11.23 5.89 19.27
CA LYS A 58 11.03 4.46 19.00
C LYS A 58 10.70 4.22 17.53
N PRO A 59 11.04 3.04 16.97
CA PRO A 59 10.58 2.67 15.64
C PRO A 59 9.05 2.62 15.57
N PHE A 60 8.50 3.15 14.49
CA PHE A 60 7.08 3.07 14.17
C PHE A 60 6.89 2.60 12.72
N VAL A 61 5.67 2.21 12.38
CA VAL A 61 5.32 1.78 11.02
C VAL A 61 4.59 2.91 10.30
N CYS A 62 5.16 3.41 9.21
CA CYS A 62 4.50 4.35 8.32
C CYS A 62 3.96 3.64 7.07
N LYS A 63 2.65 3.78 6.81
CA LYS A 63 2.03 3.38 5.53
C LYS A 63 2.10 4.54 4.53
N THR A 64 2.39 4.23 3.27
CA THR A 64 2.24 5.17 2.15
C THR A 64 1.90 4.42 0.87
N HIS A 65 1.21 5.11 -0.05
CA HIS A 65 1.00 4.69 -1.43
C HIS A 65 1.75 5.62 -2.42
N ASP A 66 2.58 6.52 -1.91
CA ASP A 66 3.35 7.43 -2.74
C ASP A 66 4.42 6.64 -3.50
N LYS A 67 4.61 6.94 -4.78
CA LYS A 67 5.71 6.40 -5.57
C LYS A 67 7.03 6.85 -4.97
N TYR A 68 8.07 6.05 -5.16
CA TYR A 68 9.38 6.38 -4.63
C TYR A 68 9.89 7.71 -5.18
N GLN A 69 10.15 8.64 -4.27
CA GLN A 69 10.73 9.96 -4.49
C GLN A 69 11.76 10.20 -3.39
N PRO A 70 13.07 10.30 -3.70
CA PRO A 70 14.12 10.42 -2.69
C PRO A 70 13.85 11.53 -1.66
N GLU A 71 13.27 12.63 -2.09
CA GLU A 71 13.01 13.80 -1.25
C GLU A 71 11.82 13.60 -0.31
N ILE A 72 10.80 12.83 -0.72
CA ILE A 72 9.53 12.71 0.02
C ILE A 72 9.43 11.36 0.74
N THR A 73 9.65 10.26 0.03
CA THR A 73 9.55 8.91 0.58
C THR A 73 10.90 8.35 1.00
N GLY A 74 12.00 8.95 0.55
CA GLY A 74 13.37 8.66 1.02
C GLY A 74 13.73 9.33 2.34
N VAL A 75 12.75 9.96 3.02
CA VAL A 75 12.86 10.40 4.43
C VAL A 75 13.38 9.25 5.32
N PRO A 76 14.02 9.51 6.48
CA PRO A 76 14.88 8.55 7.14
C PRO A 76 14.11 7.37 7.78
N ALA A 77 13.71 6.43 6.92
CA ALA A 77 13.25 5.12 7.27
C ALA A 77 14.47 4.22 7.46
N SER A 78 14.48 3.43 8.55
CA SER A 78 15.54 2.45 8.75
C SER A 78 15.40 1.24 7.82
N ARG A 79 14.15 0.92 7.42
CA ARG A 79 13.75 -0.22 6.59
C ARG A 79 12.41 0.08 5.92
N SER A 80 12.15 -0.56 4.78
CA SER A 80 10.86 -0.51 4.08
C SER A 80 10.36 -1.91 3.75
N LEU A 81 9.03 -2.06 3.74
CA LEU A 81 8.33 -3.25 3.25
C LEU A 81 7.52 -2.85 2.01
N TYR A 82 7.78 -3.49 0.89
CA TYR A 82 7.03 -3.26 -0.35
C TYR A 82 6.24 -4.51 -0.74
N ILE A 83 4.93 -4.35 -0.92
CA ILE A 83 4.07 -5.44 -1.38
C ILE A 83 3.77 -5.22 -2.86
N VAL A 84 4.27 -6.11 -3.71
CA VAL A 84 3.92 -6.15 -5.14
C VAL A 84 2.79 -7.15 -5.36
N ARG A 85 1.90 -6.86 -6.30
CA ARG A 85 0.79 -7.74 -6.71
C ARG A 85 0.67 -7.75 -8.22
N ASP A 86 0.16 -8.83 -8.79
CA ASP A 86 -0.14 -8.94 -10.21
C ASP A 86 -1.01 -7.74 -10.66
N PRO A 87 -0.58 -6.93 -11.66
CA PRO A 87 -1.30 -5.72 -12.05
C PRO A 87 -2.72 -6.01 -12.56
N ARG A 88 -2.98 -7.22 -13.06
CA ARG A 88 -4.31 -7.63 -13.51
C ARG A 88 -5.30 -7.73 -12.35
N ASP A 89 -4.87 -8.28 -11.20
CA ASP A 89 -5.69 -8.28 -9.98
C ASP A 89 -5.74 -6.90 -9.32
N VAL A 90 -4.70 -6.07 -9.48
CA VAL A 90 -4.69 -4.68 -8.98
C VAL A 90 -5.77 -3.85 -9.67
N ALA A 91 -5.95 -3.98 -10.98
CA ALA A 91 -6.96 -3.24 -11.73
C ALA A 91 -8.39 -3.48 -11.18
N ILE A 92 -8.73 -4.74 -10.92
CA ILE A 92 -10.02 -5.10 -10.31
C ILE A 92 -10.15 -4.53 -8.91
N SER A 93 -9.09 -4.69 -8.09
CA SER A 93 -9.08 -4.18 -6.73
C SER A 93 -9.24 -2.66 -6.67
N LEU A 94 -8.58 -1.94 -7.59
CA LEU A 94 -8.64 -0.48 -7.70
C LEU A 94 -10.02 -0.01 -8.17
N SER A 95 -10.62 -0.69 -9.17
CA SER A 95 -11.97 -0.41 -9.64
C SER A 95 -12.99 -0.47 -8.49
N HIS A 96 -12.98 -1.55 -7.70
CA HIS A 96 -13.84 -1.66 -6.52
C HIS A 96 -13.51 -0.63 -5.44
N HIS A 97 -12.21 -0.39 -5.20
CA HIS A 97 -11.78 0.58 -4.19
C HIS A 97 -12.30 1.98 -4.53
N ALA A 98 -12.03 2.48 -5.73
CA ALA A 98 -12.39 3.82 -6.17
C ALA A 98 -13.86 3.97 -6.61
N GLY A 99 -14.59 2.86 -6.84
CA GLY A 99 -15.98 2.93 -7.30
C GLY A 99 -16.11 3.33 -8.76
N ILE A 100 -15.11 2.96 -9.56
CA ILE A 100 -14.97 3.29 -10.98
C ILE A 100 -15.00 2.02 -11.82
N SER A 101 -15.17 2.15 -13.13
CA SER A 101 -15.06 1.01 -14.04
C SER A 101 -13.65 0.41 -14.06
N ILE A 102 -13.53 -0.84 -14.50
CA ILE A 102 -12.22 -1.50 -14.69
C ILE A 102 -11.37 -0.73 -15.70
N ASP A 103 -11.98 -0.19 -16.76
CA ASP A 103 -11.27 0.60 -17.77
C ASP A 103 -10.69 1.90 -17.22
N GLU A 104 -11.42 2.59 -16.35
CA GLU A 104 -10.92 3.77 -15.65
C GLU A 104 -9.78 3.41 -14.68
N ALA A 105 -9.89 2.29 -13.97
CA ALA A 105 -8.83 1.80 -13.10
C ALA A 105 -7.55 1.45 -13.88
N ILE A 106 -7.68 0.76 -15.02
CA ILE A 106 -6.57 0.50 -15.94
C ILE A 106 -5.97 1.82 -16.44
N GLY A 107 -6.82 2.79 -16.82
CA GLY A 107 -6.39 4.12 -17.24
C GLY A 107 -5.53 4.82 -16.18
N GLN A 108 -5.92 4.77 -14.91
CA GLN A 108 -5.13 5.31 -13.80
C GLN A 108 -3.79 4.57 -13.64
N MET A 109 -3.80 3.24 -13.72
CA MET A 109 -2.59 2.44 -13.59
C MET A 109 -1.58 2.68 -14.71
N LEU A 110 -2.02 3.12 -15.88
CA LEU A 110 -1.19 3.46 -17.04
C LEU A 110 -0.67 4.91 -17.02
N ASP A 111 -1.22 5.77 -16.18
CA ASP A 111 -0.89 7.20 -16.16
C ASP A 111 0.36 7.47 -15.30
N PRO A 112 1.50 7.89 -15.90
CA PRO A 112 2.72 8.20 -15.15
C PRO A 112 2.60 9.43 -14.24
N THR A 113 1.53 10.22 -14.42
CA THR A 113 1.19 11.41 -13.62
C THR A 113 0.05 11.16 -12.63
N CYS A 114 -0.39 9.90 -12.50
CA CYS A 114 -1.45 9.51 -11.58
C CYS A 114 -1.11 9.98 -10.16
N HIS A 115 -2.12 10.48 -9.47
CA HIS A 115 -2.00 11.00 -8.12
C HIS A 115 -3.31 10.74 -7.37
N SER A 116 -3.23 10.77 -6.05
CA SER A 116 -4.39 10.62 -5.19
C SER A 116 -4.32 11.64 -4.05
N ASN A 117 -5.48 11.95 -3.49
CA ASN A 117 -5.67 12.81 -2.34
C ASN A 117 -6.99 12.42 -1.66
N GLY A 118 -7.22 12.95 -0.47
CA GLY A 118 -8.50 12.76 0.20
C GLY A 118 -8.70 13.72 1.36
N PRO A 119 -9.90 13.73 1.97
CA PRO A 119 -10.18 14.59 3.11
C PRO A 119 -9.19 14.42 4.27
N MET A 120 -8.68 13.19 4.45
CA MET A 120 -7.71 12.85 5.50
C MET A 120 -6.28 12.68 4.99
N GLN A 121 -6.07 12.76 3.67
CA GLN A 121 -4.78 12.45 3.04
C GLN A 121 -4.28 13.62 2.19
N LEU A 122 -3.02 14.01 2.40
CA LEU A 122 -2.32 14.94 1.51
C LEU A 122 -2.32 14.41 0.08
N ARG A 123 -2.11 15.30 -0.89
CA ARG A 123 -1.86 14.89 -2.27
C ARG A 123 -0.53 14.11 -2.35
N TYR A 124 -0.58 12.91 -2.94
CA TYR A 124 0.58 12.06 -3.20
C TYR A 124 0.55 11.52 -4.64
N ALA A 125 1.72 11.20 -5.17
CA ALA A 125 1.89 10.71 -6.53
C ALA A 125 1.88 9.18 -6.56
N LEU A 126 1.07 8.60 -7.44
CA LEU A 126 1.03 7.15 -7.68
C LEU A 126 1.91 6.80 -8.89
N GLY A 127 1.80 7.58 -9.98
CA GLY A 127 2.36 7.19 -11.27
C GLY A 127 1.77 5.88 -11.79
N ASP A 128 2.38 5.36 -12.85
CA ASP A 128 1.99 4.08 -13.43
C ASP A 128 2.50 2.89 -12.59
N TRP A 129 1.88 1.73 -12.75
CA TRP A 129 2.21 0.54 -11.95
C TRP A 129 3.68 0.12 -12.08
N ALA A 130 4.24 0.13 -13.30
CA ALA A 130 5.60 -0.32 -13.53
C ALA A 130 6.64 0.64 -12.94
N SER A 131 6.47 1.95 -13.15
CA SER A 131 7.36 2.96 -12.55
C SER A 131 7.26 2.97 -11.03
N HIS A 132 6.07 2.77 -10.46
CA HIS A 132 5.90 2.64 -9.01
C HIS A 132 6.66 1.43 -8.45
N VAL A 133 6.52 0.25 -9.05
CA VAL A 133 7.24 -0.97 -8.63
C VAL A 133 8.75 -0.80 -8.78
N THR A 134 9.21 -0.36 -9.94
CA THR A 134 10.66 -0.21 -10.20
C THR A 134 11.30 0.89 -9.37
N GLY A 135 10.60 1.99 -9.08
CA GLY A 135 11.09 3.06 -8.23
C GLY A 135 11.38 2.56 -6.80
N TRP A 136 10.41 1.89 -6.19
CA TRP A 136 10.59 1.33 -4.84
C TRP A 136 11.60 0.19 -4.76
N THR A 137 11.66 -0.66 -5.78
CA THR A 137 12.50 -1.87 -5.75
C THR A 137 13.91 -1.67 -6.32
N GLY A 138 14.13 -0.59 -7.07
CA GLY A 138 15.42 -0.27 -7.70
C GLY A 138 16.25 0.79 -6.96
N GLN A 139 15.64 1.56 -6.05
CA GLN A 139 16.34 2.55 -5.23
C GLN A 139 17.29 1.89 -4.20
N LYS A 140 18.24 2.68 -3.67
CA LYS A 140 19.28 2.20 -2.74
C LYS A 140 19.40 3.04 -1.45
N ASP A 141 18.55 4.03 -1.30
CA ASP A 141 18.57 4.97 -0.18
C ASP A 141 18.03 4.32 1.10
N VAL A 142 17.04 3.41 0.98
CA VAL A 142 16.48 2.66 2.11
C VAL A 142 16.45 1.15 1.80
N PRO A 143 16.88 0.26 2.72
CA PRO A 143 16.73 -1.18 2.53
C PRO A 143 15.26 -1.58 2.39
N VAL A 144 14.91 -2.28 1.30
CA VAL A 144 13.54 -2.72 1.01
C VAL A 144 13.42 -4.24 1.04
N GLU A 145 12.52 -4.74 1.88
CA GLU A 145 12.03 -6.10 1.78
C GLU A 145 10.84 -6.13 0.82
N VAL A 146 10.95 -6.90 -0.27
CA VAL A 146 9.85 -7.05 -1.23
C VAL A 146 9.14 -8.38 -1.03
N ILE A 147 7.80 -8.31 -0.95
CA ILE A 147 6.91 -9.46 -0.81
C ILE A 147 5.91 -9.43 -1.96
N ARG A 148 5.70 -10.59 -2.60
CA ARG A 148 4.57 -10.76 -3.52
C ARG A 148 3.32 -11.08 -2.73
N TYR A 149 2.22 -10.40 -3.03
CA TYR A 149 0.94 -10.67 -2.40
C TYR A 149 0.54 -12.15 -2.56
N GLU A 150 0.83 -12.76 -3.72
CA GLU A 150 0.53 -14.15 -4.01
C GLU A 150 1.33 -15.12 -3.14
N ASP A 151 2.60 -14.81 -2.85
CA ASP A 151 3.43 -15.62 -1.94
C ASP A 151 2.91 -15.50 -0.50
N LEU A 152 2.54 -14.27 -0.08
CA LEU A 152 1.93 -14.02 1.23
C LEU A 152 0.60 -14.76 1.40
N ARG A 153 -0.18 -14.94 0.32
CA ARG A 153 -1.42 -15.72 0.36
C ARG A 153 -1.17 -17.23 0.32
N ARG A 154 -0.13 -17.69 -0.37
CA ARG A 154 0.23 -19.11 -0.48
C ARG A 154 0.79 -19.66 0.83
N ASP A 155 1.69 -18.93 1.48
CA ASP A 155 2.27 -19.31 2.76
C ASP A 155 2.41 -18.10 3.68
N THR A 156 1.27 -17.66 4.23
CA THR A 156 1.20 -16.51 5.14
C THR A 156 2.17 -16.63 6.30
N ARG A 157 2.37 -17.85 6.82
CA ARG A 157 3.19 -18.08 8.01
C ARG A 157 4.67 -17.87 7.72
N ALA A 158 5.17 -18.46 6.64
CA ALA A 158 6.57 -18.29 6.25
C ALA A 158 6.87 -16.84 5.86
N GLU A 159 6.01 -16.22 5.05
CA GLU A 159 6.20 -14.85 4.59
C GLU A 159 6.09 -13.84 5.73
N PHE A 160 5.11 -13.99 6.64
CA PHE A 160 5.00 -13.09 7.79
C PHE A 160 6.18 -13.22 8.75
N ALA A 161 6.68 -14.44 9.00
CA ALA A 161 7.90 -14.64 9.79
C ALA A 161 9.13 -14.00 9.12
N ARG A 162 9.23 -14.07 7.78
CA ARG A 162 10.26 -13.38 7.00
C ARG A 162 10.18 -11.86 7.17
N ILE A 163 8.97 -11.29 7.07
CA ILE A 163 8.72 -9.85 7.25
C ILE A 163 9.14 -9.40 8.66
N VAL A 164 8.73 -10.11 9.71
CA VAL A 164 9.08 -9.74 11.09
C VAL A 164 10.60 -9.66 11.25
N ARG A 165 11.33 -10.67 10.75
CA ARG A 165 12.79 -10.70 10.81
C ARG A 165 13.44 -9.62 9.93
N SER A 166 12.93 -9.37 8.72
CA SER A 166 13.50 -8.38 7.82
C SER A 166 13.36 -6.96 8.37
N LEU A 167 12.30 -6.69 9.14
CA LEU A 167 12.07 -5.45 9.87
C LEU A 167 12.86 -5.35 11.19
N GLY A 168 13.68 -6.36 11.53
CA GLY A 168 14.49 -6.38 12.76
C GLY A 168 13.72 -6.82 14.01
N GLY A 169 12.50 -7.35 13.85
CA GLY A 169 11.70 -7.91 14.93
C GLY A 169 12.07 -9.36 15.25
N THR A 170 11.70 -9.78 16.45
CA THR A 170 11.76 -11.18 16.90
C THR A 170 10.39 -11.59 17.45
N ALA A 171 9.90 -12.75 17.04
CA ALA A 171 8.64 -13.30 17.51
C ALA A 171 8.74 -14.82 17.63
N THR A 172 8.09 -15.36 18.65
CA THR A 172 7.86 -16.80 18.81
C THR A 172 6.87 -17.32 17.77
N SER A 173 6.88 -18.62 17.52
CA SER A 173 5.87 -19.27 16.66
C SER A 173 4.44 -18.93 17.10
N ALA A 174 4.16 -18.95 18.41
CA ALA A 174 2.84 -18.63 18.94
C ALA A 174 2.43 -17.17 18.69
N GLU A 175 3.36 -16.22 18.78
CA GLU A 175 3.11 -14.81 18.44
C GLU A 175 2.82 -14.62 16.95
N ILE A 176 3.57 -15.31 16.08
CA ILE A 176 3.35 -15.31 14.63
C ILE A 176 1.95 -15.87 14.31
N ASP A 177 1.62 -17.04 14.85
CA ASP A 177 0.35 -17.71 14.57
C ASP A 177 -0.84 -16.88 15.10
N ARG A 178 -0.69 -16.25 16.28
CA ARG A 178 -1.70 -15.35 16.85
C ARG A 178 -1.89 -14.10 15.99
N ALA A 179 -0.81 -13.45 15.57
CA ALA A 179 -0.88 -12.27 14.71
C ALA A 179 -1.58 -12.60 13.37
N ILE A 180 -1.26 -13.75 12.76
CA ILE A 180 -1.93 -14.22 11.55
C ILE A 180 -3.43 -14.44 11.78
N GLY A 181 -3.81 -15.05 12.91
CA GLY A 181 -5.22 -15.21 13.28
C GLY A 181 -5.94 -13.86 13.41
N HIS A 182 -5.33 -12.92 14.14
CA HIS A 182 -5.85 -11.57 14.38
C HIS A 182 -5.94 -10.71 13.12
N SER A 183 -5.12 -10.99 12.11
CA SER A 183 -5.09 -10.28 10.83
C SER A 183 -5.70 -11.09 9.68
N SER A 184 -6.42 -12.18 10.00
CA SER A 184 -7.07 -12.99 8.97
C SER A 184 -8.19 -12.21 8.27
N LEU A 185 -8.46 -12.54 7.01
CA LEU A 185 -9.52 -11.87 6.24
C LEU A 185 -10.88 -11.96 6.96
N GLY A 186 -11.21 -13.14 7.51
CA GLY A 186 -12.45 -13.33 8.26
C GLY A 186 -12.54 -12.47 9.51
N GLU A 187 -11.44 -12.32 10.25
CA GLU A 187 -11.39 -11.44 11.42
C GLU A 187 -11.53 -9.96 11.03
N MET A 188 -10.84 -9.51 9.98
CA MET A 188 -10.97 -8.13 9.48
C MET A 188 -12.40 -7.83 8.99
N GLN A 189 -13.04 -8.76 8.27
CA GLN A 189 -14.44 -8.63 7.84
C GLN A 189 -15.42 -8.61 9.02
N ARG A 190 -15.17 -9.42 10.06
CA ARG A 190 -15.96 -9.41 11.29
C ARG A 190 -15.88 -8.04 11.98
N GLN A 191 -14.66 -7.49 12.11
CA GLN A 191 -14.47 -6.17 12.70
C GLN A 191 -15.09 -5.06 11.86
N GLU A 192 -14.95 -5.11 10.53
CA GLU A 192 -15.59 -4.17 9.61
C GLU A 192 -17.11 -4.19 9.76
N THR A 193 -17.71 -5.37 9.88
CA THR A 193 -19.16 -5.51 10.10
C THR A 193 -19.59 -4.94 11.45
N THR A 194 -18.77 -5.13 12.49
CA THR A 194 -19.11 -4.76 13.88
C THR A 194 -18.91 -3.27 14.15
N TYR A 195 -17.80 -2.70 13.67
CA TYR A 195 -17.34 -1.36 14.02
C TYR A 195 -17.33 -0.40 12.82
N GLY A 196 -17.59 -0.89 11.62
CA GLY A 196 -17.24 -0.19 10.39
C GLY A 196 -15.73 -0.16 10.17
N PHE A 197 -15.34 0.35 9.01
CA PHE A 197 -13.94 0.65 8.73
C PHE A 197 -13.83 2.06 8.16
N ARG A 198 -12.95 2.88 8.75
CA ARG A 198 -12.79 4.30 8.43
C ARG A 198 -12.34 4.56 6.99
N GLU A 199 -11.58 3.64 6.38
CA GLU A 199 -11.16 3.77 4.98
C GLU A 199 -12.23 3.21 4.00
N ARG A 200 -13.35 2.66 4.50
CA ARG A 200 -14.44 2.21 3.63
C ARG A 200 -15.19 3.41 3.05
N LEU A 201 -15.31 3.44 1.73
CA LEU A 201 -16.05 4.48 1.02
C LEU A 201 -17.55 4.15 0.94
N PRO A 202 -18.44 5.16 0.84
CA PRO A 202 -19.89 4.94 0.87
C PRO A 202 -20.43 4.00 -0.21
N HIS A 203 -19.79 3.96 -1.39
CA HIS A 203 -20.20 3.07 -2.50
C HIS A 203 -19.74 1.61 -2.32
N GLN A 204 -18.89 1.32 -1.33
CA GLN A 204 -18.38 -0.02 -1.10
C GLN A 204 -19.32 -0.80 -0.18
N GLU A 205 -19.72 -2.00 -0.62
CA GLU A 205 -20.41 -2.96 0.25
C GLU A 205 -19.50 -3.37 1.43
N ARG A 206 -18.22 -3.62 1.12
CA ARG A 206 -17.15 -3.94 2.08
C ARG A 206 -15.79 -3.53 1.53
N PHE A 207 -14.88 -3.11 2.40
CA PHE A 207 -13.48 -2.84 2.08
C PHE A 207 -12.70 -4.16 1.93
N PHE A 208 -12.89 -5.08 2.88
CA PHE A 208 -12.21 -6.39 2.83
C PHE A 208 -13.03 -7.37 1.96
N ARG A 209 -12.78 -7.37 0.65
CA ARG A 209 -13.57 -8.16 -0.34
C ARG A 209 -13.25 -9.66 -0.39
N SER A 210 -12.46 -10.10 -1.38
CA SER A 210 -12.18 -11.52 -1.62
C SER A 210 -10.85 -11.96 -1.02
N GLY A 211 -9.85 -11.07 -1.02
CA GLY A 211 -8.47 -11.41 -0.66
C GLY A 211 -7.90 -12.55 -1.52
N GLN A 212 -8.44 -12.76 -2.71
CA GLN A 212 -8.05 -13.82 -3.64
C GLN A 212 -7.00 -13.33 -4.64
N THR A 213 -6.32 -14.29 -5.28
CA THR A 213 -5.35 -14.06 -6.34
C THR A 213 -5.79 -14.79 -7.59
N GLY A 214 -5.49 -14.23 -8.76
CA GLY A 214 -5.86 -14.80 -10.07
C GLY A 214 -7.33 -14.62 -10.45
N GLU A 215 -8.07 -13.73 -9.78
CA GLU A 215 -9.47 -13.44 -10.09
C GLU A 215 -9.60 -12.79 -11.47
N TRP A 216 -8.55 -12.09 -11.91
CA TRP A 216 -8.47 -11.48 -13.23
C TRP A 216 -8.78 -12.43 -14.39
N ARG A 217 -8.52 -13.73 -14.25
CA ARG A 217 -8.79 -14.72 -15.30
C ARG A 217 -10.27 -14.90 -15.62
N GLN A 218 -11.15 -14.54 -14.69
CA GLN A 218 -12.60 -14.69 -14.80
C GLN A 218 -13.30 -13.35 -14.99
N VAL A 219 -12.64 -12.25 -14.64
CA VAL A 219 -13.24 -10.92 -14.56
C VAL A 219 -12.80 -10.00 -15.70
N LEU A 220 -11.50 -10.03 -16.07
CA LEU A 220 -11.00 -9.18 -17.14
C LEU A 220 -11.32 -9.79 -18.49
N ASP A 221 -11.70 -8.94 -19.45
CA ASP A 221 -11.77 -9.33 -20.84
C ASP A 221 -10.38 -9.33 -21.52
N ALA A 222 -10.32 -9.80 -22.76
CA ALA A 222 -9.08 -9.92 -23.50
C ALA A 222 -8.42 -8.57 -23.80
N ASP A 223 -9.19 -7.50 -24.03
CA ASP A 223 -8.65 -6.16 -24.33
C ASP A 223 -8.01 -5.55 -23.08
N GLN A 224 -8.69 -5.67 -21.94
CA GLN A 224 -8.18 -5.24 -20.64
C GLN A 224 -6.89 -5.97 -20.27
N ILE A 225 -6.82 -7.28 -20.51
CA ILE A 225 -5.60 -8.07 -20.30
C ILE A 225 -4.48 -7.57 -21.22
N CYS A 226 -4.73 -7.45 -22.53
CA CYS A 226 -3.76 -6.93 -23.51
C CYS A 226 -3.18 -5.60 -23.06
N ARG A 227 -4.03 -4.62 -22.72
CA ARG A 227 -3.59 -3.27 -22.33
C ARG A 227 -2.66 -3.27 -21.12
N ILE A 228 -2.96 -4.09 -20.11
CA ILE A 228 -2.13 -4.21 -18.91
C ILE A 228 -0.80 -4.90 -19.26
N GLU A 229 -0.85 -5.98 -20.02
CA GLU A 229 0.33 -6.78 -20.36
C GLU A 229 1.28 -6.04 -21.30
N ASP A 230 0.77 -5.38 -22.33
CA ASP A 230 1.58 -4.58 -23.26
C ASP A 230 2.32 -3.45 -22.54
N ALA A 231 1.65 -2.80 -21.58
CA ALA A 231 2.25 -1.71 -20.83
C ALA A 231 3.31 -2.20 -19.82
N PHE A 232 3.08 -3.35 -19.17
CA PHE A 232 3.85 -3.74 -17.99
C PHE A 232 4.63 -5.05 -18.11
N ALA A 233 4.60 -5.73 -19.26
CA ALA A 233 5.23 -7.04 -19.49
C ALA A 233 6.67 -7.17 -18.95
N PRO A 234 7.60 -6.22 -19.15
CA PRO A 234 8.95 -6.35 -18.62
C PRO A 234 8.99 -6.49 -17.09
N VAL A 235 8.27 -5.62 -16.39
CA VAL A 235 8.20 -5.61 -14.92
C VAL A 235 7.37 -6.78 -14.42
N MET A 236 6.29 -7.14 -15.11
CA MET A 236 5.51 -8.35 -14.81
C MET A 236 6.38 -9.61 -14.82
N LYS A 237 7.19 -9.81 -15.87
CA LYS A 237 8.11 -10.94 -16.00
C LYS A 237 9.15 -10.96 -14.88
N GLN A 238 9.71 -9.80 -14.51
CA GLN A 238 10.65 -9.69 -13.39
C GLN A 238 10.06 -10.22 -12.07
N TRP A 239 8.76 -10.01 -11.85
CA TRP A 239 8.06 -10.44 -10.64
C TRP A 239 7.31 -11.78 -10.80
N GLY A 240 7.60 -12.54 -11.86
CA GLY A 240 7.02 -13.87 -12.08
C GLY A 240 5.54 -13.86 -12.48
N TYR A 241 5.05 -12.73 -13.01
CA TYR A 241 3.73 -12.63 -13.65
C TYR A 241 3.93 -12.83 -15.15
N SER A 242 3.57 -14.01 -15.65
CA SER A 242 3.69 -14.30 -17.09
C SER A 242 2.55 -13.63 -17.86
N PRO A 243 2.85 -12.83 -18.90
CA PRO A 243 1.85 -12.41 -19.88
C PRO A 243 1.25 -13.63 -20.59
N LEU A 244 -0.02 -13.55 -20.96
CA LEU A 244 -0.61 -14.47 -21.92
C LEU A 244 -0.04 -14.08 -23.29
N HIS A 245 0.53 -15.04 -24.01
CA HIS A 245 0.96 -14.76 -25.38
C HIS A 245 -0.29 -14.41 -26.20
N HIS A 246 -0.38 -13.16 -26.66
CA HIS A 246 -1.40 -12.71 -27.59
C HIS A 246 -0.88 -13.02 -29.00
N ASP A 247 -1.38 -14.13 -29.58
CA ASP A 247 -1.17 -14.49 -30.99
C ASP A 247 -1.99 -13.59 -31.94
#